data_AF-Q4N1N0-F1
#
_entry.id   AF-Q4N1N0-F1
#
_cell.length_a   1.000
_cell.length_b   1.000
_cell.length_c   1.000
_cell.angle_alpha   90.00
_cell.angle_beta   90.00
_cell.angle_gamma   90.00
#
_symmetry.space_group_name_H-M   'P 1'
#
loop_
_entity.id
_entity.type
_entity.pdbx_description
1 polymer ?
#
loop_
_entity_poly.entity_id
_entity_poly.type
_entity_poly.pdbx_seq_one_letter_code
_entity_poly.pdbx_strand_id
1 'polypeptide(L)'
;MESPVTDMDINTLEYLSLEYLSSQTDPIDYNTLYFKILEENGLSTNETNVELWIRLYSNKNVLILINDEFYLYLRNNFKKKTRRKNVHLFDIDISQFEPNELVEHIPESRLLCSNSYRIRSLNLVLYEQVVKTNDRFKLLMAIASKRYSGMCTSD
;
A
#
# COMPACT_ATOMS: atom_id res chain seq x y z
N MET A 1 5.54 -33.54 -13.40
CA MET A 1 6.22 -33.37 -12.11
C MET A 1 5.79 -32.02 -11.60
N GLU A 2 4.72 -31.98 -10.81
CA GLU A 2 4.33 -30.76 -10.10
C GLU A 2 5.21 -30.68 -8.86
N SER A 3 6.18 -29.75 -8.88
CA SER A 3 6.90 -29.40 -7.66
C SER A 3 5.88 -28.87 -6.66
N PRO A 4 5.93 -29.27 -5.38
CA PRO A 4 5.03 -28.71 -4.39
C PRO A 4 5.37 -27.23 -4.26
N VAL A 5 4.41 -26.36 -4.60
CA VAL A 5 4.48 -24.94 -4.25
C VAL A 5 4.53 -24.90 -2.73
N THR A 6 5.70 -24.60 -2.17
CA THR A 6 5.82 -24.29 -0.74
C THR A 6 5.14 -22.96 -0.53
N ASP A 7 3.88 -23.01 -0.12
CA ASP A 7 3.07 -21.83 0.12
C ASP A 7 3.68 -21.05 1.30
N MET A 8 4.05 -19.80 1.07
CA MET A 8 4.56 -18.93 2.11
C MET A 8 3.40 -18.50 2.99
N ASP A 9 3.56 -18.54 4.32
CA ASP A 9 2.48 -18.12 5.20
C ASP A 9 2.15 -16.63 4.99
N ILE A 10 0.87 -16.30 5.15
CA ILE A 10 0.35 -14.98 4.84
C ILE A 10 1.00 -13.85 5.67
N ASN A 11 1.46 -14.13 6.90
CA ASN A 11 2.09 -13.09 7.72
C ASN A 11 3.49 -12.77 7.18
N THR A 12 4.22 -13.77 6.73
CA THR A 12 5.53 -13.58 6.07
C THR A 12 5.36 -12.83 4.75
N LEU A 13 4.37 -13.19 3.92
CA LEU A 13 4.04 -12.46 2.69
C LEU A 13 3.70 -10.99 2.95
N GLU A 14 2.88 -10.72 3.97
CA GLU A 14 2.53 -9.36 4.36
C GLU A 14 3.76 -8.58 4.83
N TYR A 15 4.61 -9.17 5.66
CA TYR A 15 5.84 -8.54 6.15
C TYR A 15 6.76 -8.13 4.98
N LEU A 16 7.07 -9.08 4.09
CA LEU A 16 7.93 -8.83 2.93
C LEU A 16 7.31 -7.80 1.98
N SER A 17 5.99 -7.82 1.82
CA SER A 17 5.27 -6.82 1.03
C SER A 17 5.43 -5.41 1.58
N LEU A 18 5.29 -5.26 2.90
CA LEU A 18 5.43 -3.96 3.54
C LEU A 18 6.88 -3.46 3.52
N GLU A 19 7.85 -4.35 3.71
CA GLU A 19 9.27 -4.05 3.56
C GLU A 19 9.57 -3.59 2.13
N TYR A 20 9.16 -4.38 1.13
CA TYR A 20 9.31 -4.03 -0.27
C TYR A 20 8.69 -2.67 -0.56
N LEU A 21 7.41 -2.46 -0.27
CA LEU A 21 6.71 -1.18 -0.49
C LEU A 21 7.40 0.01 0.18
N SER A 22 8.03 -0.19 1.33
CA SER A 22 8.69 0.89 2.06
C SER A 22 9.99 1.38 1.41
N SER A 23 10.64 0.52 0.62
CA SER A 23 11.84 0.85 -0.16
C SER A 23 11.55 1.66 -1.43
N GLN A 24 10.28 1.78 -1.80
CA GLN A 24 9.86 2.24 -3.11
C GLN A 24 9.53 3.74 -3.06
N THR A 25 9.90 4.47 -4.10
CA THR A 25 9.65 5.91 -4.23
C THR A 25 8.29 6.20 -4.85
N ASP A 26 7.84 5.29 -5.70
CA ASP A 26 6.65 5.44 -6.53
C ASP A 26 5.62 4.34 -6.22
N PRO A 27 4.33 4.58 -6.52
CA PRO A 27 3.32 3.54 -6.37
C PRO A 27 3.60 2.34 -7.26
N ILE A 28 3.33 1.13 -6.75
CA ILE A 28 3.57 -0.12 -7.47
C ILE A 28 2.27 -0.86 -7.67
N ASP A 29 2.06 -1.39 -8.88
CA ASP A 29 0.94 -2.26 -9.19
C ASP A 29 1.01 -3.54 -8.33
N TYR A 30 -0.13 -3.98 -7.79
CA TYR A 30 -0.19 -5.11 -6.85
C TYR A 30 0.48 -6.39 -7.40
N ASN A 31 0.22 -6.72 -8.65
CA ASN A 31 0.80 -7.91 -9.28
C ASN A 31 2.33 -7.85 -9.35
N THR A 32 2.88 -6.67 -9.64
CA THR A 32 4.32 -6.46 -9.69
C THR A 32 4.94 -6.65 -8.30
N LEU A 33 4.32 -6.11 -7.24
CA LEU A 33 4.75 -6.35 -5.87
C LEU A 33 4.74 -7.85 -5.56
N TYR A 34 3.59 -8.50 -5.79
CA TYR A 34 3.36 -9.88 -5.41
C TYR A 34 4.32 -10.85 -6.10
N PHE A 35 4.47 -10.74 -7.42
CA PHE A 35 5.35 -11.64 -8.17
C PHE A 35 6.82 -11.43 -7.84
N LYS A 36 7.26 -10.19 -7.57
CA LYS A 36 8.65 -9.95 -7.15
C LYS A 36 8.99 -10.61 -5.82
N ILE A 37 8.07 -10.54 -4.85
CA ILE A 37 8.28 -11.19 -3.55
C ILE A 37 8.41 -12.70 -3.73
N LEU A 38 7.57 -13.31 -4.55
CA LEU A 38 7.66 -14.74 -4.82
C LEU A 38 8.96 -15.11 -5.54
N GLU A 39 9.32 -14.36 -6.58
CA GLU A 39 10.56 -14.56 -7.34
C GLU A 39 11.79 -14.49 -6.43
N GLU A 40 11.89 -13.45 -5.58
CA GLU A 40 12.99 -13.27 -4.62
C GLU A 40 13.08 -14.41 -3.59
N ASN A 41 11.99 -15.13 -3.36
CA ASN A 41 11.91 -16.26 -2.42
C ASN A 41 11.87 -17.64 -3.11
N GLY A 42 12.13 -17.70 -4.42
CA GLY A 42 12.18 -18.96 -5.17
C GLY A 42 10.82 -19.65 -5.34
N LEU A 43 9.73 -18.89 -5.25
CA LEU A 43 8.36 -19.35 -5.43
C LEU A 43 7.80 -18.83 -6.75
N SER A 44 6.85 -19.57 -7.32
CA SER A 44 6.15 -19.17 -8.53
C SER A 44 4.68 -19.54 -8.46
N THR A 45 3.82 -18.64 -8.89
CA THR A 45 2.38 -18.85 -9.04
C THR A 45 1.88 -18.09 -10.27
N ASN A 46 0.74 -18.53 -10.82
CA ASN A 46 0.04 -17.82 -11.88
C ASN A 46 -1.16 -17.01 -11.35
N GLU A 47 -1.46 -17.13 -10.06
CA GLU A 47 -2.66 -16.55 -9.44
C GLU A 47 -2.29 -15.48 -8.43
N THR A 48 -3.04 -14.37 -8.42
CA THR A 48 -2.87 -13.30 -7.43
C THR A 48 -3.44 -13.72 -6.08
N ASN A 49 -2.76 -13.37 -4.99
CA ASN A 49 -3.27 -13.67 -3.66
C ASN A 49 -4.23 -12.56 -3.17
N VAL A 50 -5.53 -12.81 -3.12
CA VAL A 50 -6.50 -11.78 -2.68
C VAL A 50 -6.39 -11.48 -1.19
N GLU A 51 -6.13 -12.48 -0.37
CA GLU A 51 -6.02 -12.34 1.09
C GLU A 51 -4.91 -11.34 1.46
N LEU A 52 -3.77 -11.40 0.77
CA LEU A 52 -2.69 -10.44 0.94
C LEU A 52 -3.13 -9.02 0.55
N TRP A 53 -3.85 -8.87 -0.57
CA TRP A 53 -4.39 -7.57 -0.96
C TRP A 53 -5.33 -6.99 0.11
N ILE A 54 -6.23 -7.81 0.66
CA ILE A 54 -7.17 -7.41 1.72
C ILE A 54 -6.40 -6.93 2.97
N ARG A 55 -5.36 -7.65 3.36
CA ARG A 55 -4.49 -7.25 4.48
C ARG A 55 -3.79 -5.94 4.22
N LEU A 56 -3.19 -5.76 3.05
CA LEU A 56 -2.52 -4.51 2.68
C LEU A 56 -3.49 -3.34 2.61
N TYR A 57 -4.69 -3.52 2.06
CA TYR A 57 -5.73 -2.48 2.02
C TYR A 57 -6.20 -2.06 3.40
N SER A 58 -6.41 -3.04 4.29
CA SER A 58 -6.81 -2.79 5.67
C SER A 58 -5.67 -2.19 6.52
N ASN A 59 -4.45 -2.20 6.00
CA ASN A 59 -3.29 -1.68 6.70
C ASN A 59 -3.23 -0.15 6.57
N LYS A 60 -3.43 0.56 7.69
CA LYS A 60 -3.34 2.03 7.78
C LYS A 60 -2.02 2.63 7.27
N ASN A 61 -0.98 1.82 7.14
CA ASN A 61 0.32 2.25 6.66
C ASN A 61 0.49 2.10 5.15
N VAL A 62 -0.50 1.58 4.43
CA VAL A 62 -0.48 1.45 2.98
C VAL A 62 -1.57 2.35 2.42
N LEU A 63 -1.20 3.25 1.52
CA LEU A 63 -2.12 3.99 0.68
C LEU A 63 -2.36 3.17 -0.58
N ILE A 64 -3.63 2.87 -0.85
CA ILE A 64 -4.03 2.21 -2.09
C ILE A 64 -4.68 3.23 -3.01
N LEU A 65 -4.22 3.21 -4.26
CA LEU A 65 -4.76 3.97 -5.37
C LEU A 65 -5.52 2.98 -6.27
N ILE A 66 -6.80 3.25 -6.48
CA ILE A 66 -7.67 2.48 -7.38
C ILE A 66 -8.35 3.45 -8.34
N ASN A 67 -8.82 2.95 -9.48
CA ASN A 67 -9.59 3.75 -10.42
C ASN A 67 -11.05 3.95 -9.95
N ASP A 68 -11.77 4.81 -10.66
CA ASP A 68 -13.16 5.16 -10.33
C ASP A 68 -14.11 3.97 -10.46
N GLU A 69 -13.84 3.04 -11.38
CA GLU A 69 -14.64 1.84 -11.60
C GLU A 69 -14.56 0.89 -10.41
N PHE A 70 -13.34 0.55 -9.98
CA PHE A 70 -13.11 -0.29 -8.80
C PHE A 70 -13.60 0.41 -7.53
N TYR A 71 -13.41 1.72 -7.41
CA TYR A 71 -13.99 2.47 -6.30
C TYR A 71 -15.52 2.38 -6.25
N LEU A 72 -16.19 2.52 -7.41
CA LEU A 72 -17.64 2.41 -7.49
C LEU A 72 -18.11 0.99 -7.16
N TYR A 73 -17.40 -0.02 -7.64
CA TYR A 73 -17.64 -1.43 -7.31
C TYR A 73 -17.59 -1.65 -5.80
N LEU A 74 -16.50 -1.22 -5.13
CA LEU A 74 -16.35 -1.35 -3.67
C LEU A 74 -17.48 -0.60 -2.94
N ARG A 75 -17.75 0.64 -3.34
CA ARG A 75 -18.79 1.46 -2.70
C ARG A 75 -20.19 0.88 -2.84
N ASN A 76 -20.52 0.28 -3.99
CA ASN A 76 -21.83 -0.30 -4.24
C ASN A 76 -22.12 -1.52 -3.38
N ASN A 77 -21.08 -2.31 -3.11
CA ASN A 77 -21.13 -3.51 -2.30
C ASN A 77 -20.96 -3.23 -0.80
N PHE A 78 -20.33 -2.10 -0.42
CA PHE A 78 -20.20 -1.63 0.97
C PHE A 78 -21.47 -1.00 1.59
N LYS A 79 -22.65 -1.18 0.99
CA LYS A 79 -23.89 -0.53 1.44
C LYS A 79 -24.43 -1.09 2.76
N LYS A 80 -23.85 -0.70 3.90
CA LYS A 80 -24.51 -0.58 5.23
C LYS A 80 -23.51 -0.13 6.31
N LYS A 81 -23.46 1.19 6.57
CA LYS A 81 -23.25 1.87 7.87
C LYS A 81 -22.48 3.18 7.67
N THR A 82 -23.16 4.24 7.23
CA THR A 82 -23.06 5.60 7.82
C THR A 82 -23.68 6.64 6.90
N ARG A 83 -24.59 7.45 7.47
CA ARG A 83 -24.94 8.77 6.94
C ARG A 83 -23.79 9.74 7.26
N ARG A 84 -22.69 9.73 6.51
CA ARG A 84 -21.66 10.79 6.60
C ARG A 84 -21.16 11.17 5.21
N LYS A 85 -20.95 12.49 5.02
CA LYS A 85 -20.88 13.16 3.72
C LYS A 85 -19.49 13.17 3.05
N ASN A 86 -18.46 12.59 3.65
CA ASN A 86 -17.15 12.42 3.03
C ASN A 86 -16.72 10.97 3.23
N VAL A 87 -16.66 10.18 2.16
CA VAL A 87 -16.13 8.81 2.18
C VAL A 87 -14.73 8.88 1.59
N HIS A 88 -13.70 8.76 2.43
CA HIS A 88 -12.34 8.57 1.93
C HIS A 88 -12.17 7.13 1.45
N LEU A 89 -11.22 6.89 0.55
CA LEU A 89 -10.87 5.55 0.04
C LEU A 89 -10.65 4.54 1.17
N PHE A 90 -10.09 4.98 2.31
CA PHE A 90 -9.82 4.15 3.47
C PHE A 90 -11.03 3.81 4.35
N ASP A 91 -12.19 4.41 4.10
CA ASP A 91 -13.37 4.24 4.96
C ASP A 91 -14.25 3.04 4.53
N ILE A 92 -13.85 2.31 3.48
CA ILE A 92 -14.53 1.12 3.01
C ILE A 92 -13.98 -0.09 3.77
N ASP A 93 -14.83 -0.75 4.55
CA ASP A 93 -14.49 -2.02 5.17
C ASP A 93 -14.59 -3.14 4.13
N ILE A 94 -13.44 -3.60 3.68
CA ILE A 94 -13.33 -4.67 2.68
C ILE A 94 -13.37 -6.08 3.27
N SER A 95 -13.41 -6.23 4.61
CA SER A 95 -13.46 -7.55 5.26
C SER A 95 -14.79 -8.28 5.03
N GLN A 96 -15.79 -7.59 4.48
CA GLN A 96 -17.12 -8.12 4.19
C GLN A 96 -17.26 -8.65 2.75
N PHE A 97 -16.23 -8.52 1.92
CA PHE A 97 -16.25 -8.94 0.52
C PHE A 97 -15.71 -10.35 0.40
N GLU A 98 -16.33 -11.14 -0.47
CA GLU A 98 -15.80 -12.46 -0.80
C GLU A 98 -14.56 -12.32 -1.69
N PRO A 99 -13.46 -13.06 -1.44
CA PRO A 99 -12.21 -12.88 -2.16
C PRO A 99 -12.34 -12.97 -3.68
N ASN A 100 -13.17 -13.88 -4.18
CA ASN A 100 -13.42 -14.08 -5.60
C ASN A 100 -14.02 -12.85 -6.29
N GLU A 101 -14.80 -12.03 -5.60
CA GLU A 101 -15.40 -10.84 -6.20
C GLU A 101 -14.38 -9.71 -6.39
N LEU A 102 -13.28 -9.73 -5.63
CA LEU A 102 -12.22 -8.72 -5.71
C LEU A 102 -11.15 -9.08 -6.75
N VAL A 103 -10.92 -10.36 -7.03
CA VAL A 103 -9.84 -10.87 -7.91
C VAL A 103 -9.75 -10.08 -9.21
N GLU A 104 -10.87 -9.89 -9.89
CA GLU A 104 -10.91 -9.30 -11.23
C GLU A 104 -10.55 -7.80 -11.24
N HIS A 105 -10.69 -7.12 -10.09
CA HIS A 105 -10.51 -5.67 -9.96
C HIS A 105 -9.17 -5.28 -9.31
N ILE A 106 -8.53 -6.19 -8.57
CA ILE A 106 -7.22 -5.98 -7.93
C ILE A 106 -6.09 -5.58 -8.90
N PRO A 107 -5.98 -6.11 -10.14
CA PRO A 107 -4.84 -5.85 -11.02
C PRO A 107 -4.58 -4.36 -11.31
N GLU A 108 -5.59 -3.52 -11.18
CA GLU A 108 -5.53 -2.08 -11.45
C GLU A 108 -5.14 -1.25 -10.22
N SER A 109 -4.99 -1.91 -9.06
CA SER A 109 -4.62 -1.24 -7.83
C SER A 109 -3.11 -0.99 -7.72
N ARG A 110 -2.77 0.22 -7.29
CA ARG A 110 -1.41 0.62 -6.96
C ARG A 110 -1.26 0.87 -5.48
N LEU A 111 -0.13 0.49 -4.94
CA LEU A 111 0.15 0.52 -3.51
C LEU A 111 1.31 1.47 -3.24
N LEU A 112 1.17 2.27 -2.20
CA LEU A 112 2.21 3.16 -1.73
C LEU A 112 2.35 3.03 -0.21
N CYS A 113 3.58 2.90 0.26
CA CYS A 113 3.82 2.91 1.69
C CYS A 113 3.64 4.32 2.29
N SER A 114 3.00 4.40 3.45
CA SER A 114 2.88 5.62 4.23
C SER A 114 4.24 6.06 4.79
N ASN A 115 4.44 7.37 4.94
CA ASN A 115 5.65 7.90 5.55
C ASN A 115 5.85 7.39 6.98
N SER A 116 4.77 7.18 7.73
CA SER A 116 4.82 6.72 9.12
C SER A 116 5.47 5.34 9.23
N TYR A 117 5.13 4.40 8.34
CA TYR A 117 5.77 3.09 8.31
C TYR A 117 7.20 3.15 7.80
N ARG A 118 7.46 3.92 6.73
CA ARG A 118 8.84 4.15 6.25
C ARG A 118 9.72 4.69 7.38
N ILE A 119 9.24 5.63 8.18
CA ILE A 119 10.00 6.19 9.30
C ILE A 119 10.21 5.17 10.42
N ARG A 120 9.15 4.47 10.84
CA ARG A 120 9.20 3.55 12.00
C ARG A 120 9.93 2.25 11.71
N SER A 121 9.60 1.60 10.59
CA SER A 121 10.04 0.23 10.28
C SER A 121 11.41 0.18 9.64
N LEU A 122 11.77 1.17 8.79
CA LEU A 122 13.10 1.25 8.20
C LEU A 122 14.12 1.97 9.10
N ASN A 123 13.74 2.25 10.34
CA ASN A 123 14.53 3.02 11.29
C ASN A 123 15.08 4.33 10.66
N LEU A 124 14.28 4.97 9.79
CA LEU A 124 14.56 6.32 9.29
C LEU A 124 14.24 7.38 10.35
N VAL A 125 14.09 6.95 11.62
CA VAL A 125 14.13 7.81 12.79
C VAL A 125 15.40 8.62 12.68
N LEU A 126 15.20 9.86 12.24
CA LEU A 126 16.19 10.90 12.06
C LEU A 126 17.31 10.75 13.07
N TYR A 127 18.48 10.29 12.61
CA TYR A 127 19.72 10.71 13.24
C TYR A 127 19.78 12.22 13.05
N GLU A 128 19.23 12.99 13.98
CA GLU A 128 19.38 14.45 14.05
C GLU A 128 20.86 14.87 13.89
N GLN A 129 21.78 13.98 14.27
CA GLN A 129 23.23 14.17 14.16
C GLN A 129 23.80 14.01 12.73
N VAL A 130 23.06 13.37 11.80
CA VAL A 130 23.47 13.10 10.41
C VAL A 130 22.97 14.19 9.44
N VAL A 131 22.04 15.05 9.87
CA VAL A 131 21.50 16.18 9.09
C VAL A 131 22.45 17.40 9.13
N LYS A 132 23.76 17.19 8.89
CA LYS A 132 24.77 18.28 8.96
C LYS A 132 25.02 19.01 7.64
N THR A 133 24.43 18.59 6.53
CA THR A 133 24.62 19.28 5.24
C THR A 133 23.35 19.99 4.82
N ASN A 134 23.48 21.30 4.60
CA ASN A 134 22.40 22.22 4.20
C ASN A 134 21.61 21.70 3.00
N ASP A 135 22.24 20.99 2.08
CA ASP A 135 21.61 20.57 0.82
C ASP A 135 20.64 19.39 0.97
N ARG A 136 20.83 18.53 1.98
CA ARG A 136 19.91 17.42 2.26
C ARG A 136 18.75 17.82 3.16
N PHE A 137 18.95 18.78 4.07
CA PHE A 137 17.85 19.45 4.77
C PHE A 137 16.96 20.21 3.77
N LYS A 138 17.56 20.91 2.79
CA LYS A 138 16.83 21.52 1.68
C LYS A 138 16.05 20.49 0.86
N LEU A 139 16.59 19.29 0.63
CA LEU A 139 15.87 18.23 -0.09
C LEU A 139 14.64 17.72 0.67
N LEU A 140 14.79 17.48 1.99
CA LEU A 140 13.69 17.08 2.88
C LEU A 140 12.63 18.19 3.01
N MET A 141 13.08 19.45 3.16
CA MET A 141 12.19 20.61 3.16
C MET A 141 11.55 20.86 1.80
N ALA A 142 12.19 20.52 0.68
CA ALA A 142 11.60 20.59 -0.65
C ALA A 142 10.54 19.51 -0.84
N ILE A 143 10.76 18.29 -0.34
CA ILE A 143 9.75 17.21 -0.36
C ILE A 143 8.56 17.56 0.53
N ALA A 144 8.80 18.13 1.73
CA ALA A 144 7.75 18.62 2.61
C ALA A 144 7.01 19.83 2.01
N SER A 145 7.73 20.83 1.50
CA SER A 145 7.19 22.03 0.86
C SER A 145 6.35 21.68 -0.38
N LYS A 146 6.80 20.74 -1.22
CA LYS A 146 6.04 20.26 -2.39
C LYS A 146 4.80 19.43 -2.01
N ARG A 147 4.78 18.83 -0.81
CA ARG A 147 3.60 18.15 -0.24
C ARG A 147 2.59 19.13 0.37
N TYR A 148 3.05 20.25 0.92
CA TYR A 148 2.21 21.26 1.57
C TYR A 148 1.98 22.52 0.73
N SER A 149 2.41 22.56 -0.54
CA SER A 149 2.26 23.71 -1.46
C SER A 149 0.82 24.00 -1.90
N GLY A 150 -0.17 23.50 -1.15
CA GLY A 150 -1.58 23.86 -1.25
C GLY A 150 -2.30 23.87 0.11
N MET A 151 -1.59 23.72 1.24
CA MET A 151 -2.18 23.71 2.59
C MET A 151 -1.87 24.97 3.43
N CYS A 152 -1.11 25.93 2.89
CA CYS A 152 -1.07 27.29 3.42
C CYS A 152 -1.83 28.23 2.49
N THR A 153 -3.16 28.11 2.46
CA THR A 153 -3.99 29.31 2.30
C THR A 153 -4.12 29.90 3.70
N SER A 154 -3.33 30.93 3.96
CA SER A 154 -3.54 31.83 5.08
C SER A 154 -4.92 32.48 4.94
N ASP A 155 -5.80 32.23 5.91
CA ASP A 155 -6.75 33.25 6.39
C ASP A 155 -6.14 33.88 7.65
#